data_AF-A0A645HQS6-F1
#
_entry.id   AF-A0A645HQS6-F1
#
_cell.length_a   1.000
_cell.length_b   1.000
_cell.length_c   1.000
_cell.angle_alpha   90.00
_cell.angle_beta   90.00
_cell.angle_gamma   90.00
#
_symmetry.space_group_name_H-M   'P 1'
#
loop_
_entity.id
_entity.type
_entity.pdbx_description
1 polymer ?
#
loop_
_entity_poly.entity_id
_entity_poly.type
_entity_poly.pdbx_seq_one_letter_code
_entity_poly.pdbx_strand_id
1 'polypeptide(L)'
;MPVIFPTQLILRIESLDGEMWLINPFNGETLNEHTLEVWLKGNISPVAELFNEDLDEADNAEVIRKLLDTLKSSLMEERQMELALRASEALLQFNPEDPYEIRDRGLIYAQLECEHVALTDLSYFVEQCPEDPISEMIRAQINNISHKQIVLH
;
A
#
# COMPACT_ATOMS: atom_id res chain seq x y z
N MET A 1 12.41 -3.88 18.32
CA MET A 1 12.16 -4.48 17.00
C MET A 1 10.94 -3.83 16.37
N PRO A 2 10.96 -3.57 15.05
CA PRO A 2 9.79 -3.08 14.34
C PRO A 2 8.74 -4.19 14.17
N VAL A 3 7.47 -3.79 14.15
CA VAL A 3 6.31 -4.66 13.91
C VAL A 3 5.44 -3.96 12.86
N ILE A 4 5.16 -4.64 11.75
CA ILE A 4 4.18 -4.16 10.77
C ILE A 4 2.81 -4.66 11.19
N PHE A 5 2.21 -3.91 12.12
CA PHE A 5 0.84 -4.14 12.56
C PHE A 5 -0.13 -3.86 11.40
N PRO A 6 -1.29 -4.53 11.30
CA PRO A 6 -2.19 -4.42 10.14
C PRO A 6 -2.53 -2.98 9.75
N THR A 7 -2.62 -2.08 10.72
CA THR A 7 -2.92 -0.67 10.47
C THR A 7 -1.69 0.21 10.30
N GLN A 8 -0.55 -0.11 10.93
CA GLN A 8 0.62 0.79 11.00
C GLN A 8 1.91 0.13 11.50
N LEU A 9 3.03 0.87 11.47
CA LEU A 9 4.27 0.46 12.13
C LEU A 9 4.16 0.66 13.66
N ILE A 10 4.61 -0.33 14.44
CA ILE A 10 4.74 -0.28 15.89
C ILE A 10 6.18 -0.67 16.26
N LEU A 11 6.69 -0.15 17.39
CA LEU A 11 7.93 -0.63 17.99
C LEU A 11 7.63 -1.54 19.16
N ARG A 12 8.21 -2.73 19.14
CA ARG A 12 8.15 -3.72 20.21
C ARG A 12 9.50 -3.78 20.93
N ILE A 13 9.48 -3.76 22.25
CA ILE A 13 10.65 -3.94 23.10
C ILE A 13 10.36 -5.16 23.98
N GLU A 14 11.28 -6.12 23.98
CA GLU A 14 11.26 -7.21 24.93
C GLU A 14 12.15 -6.85 26.11
N SER A 15 11.58 -6.85 27.31
CA SER A 15 12.32 -6.69 28.55
C SER A 15 13.05 -7.99 28.93
N LEU A 16 14.07 -7.88 29.79
CA LEU A 16 14.87 -9.01 30.26
C LEU A 16 14.07 -10.05 31.06
N ASP A 17 12.92 -9.64 31.60
CA ASP A 17 11.94 -10.49 32.31
C ASP A 17 10.88 -11.10 31.39
N GLY A 18 10.93 -10.80 30.09
CA GLY A 18 9.98 -11.31 29.09
C GLY A 18 8.73 -10.46 28.92
N GLU A 19 8.62 -9.31 29.59
CA GLU A 19 7.51 -8.38 29.35
C GLU A 19 7.65 -7.71 27.98
N MET A 20 6.54 -7.63 27.25
CA MET A 20 6.46 -6.97 25.95
C MET A 20 5.98 -5.53 26.14
N TRP A 21 6.77 -4.58 25.66
CA TRP A 21 6.42 -3.17 25.65
C TRP A 21 6.24 -2.66 24.23
N LEU A 22 5.06 -2.11 23.94
CA LEU A 22 4.68 -1.59 22.62
C LEU A 22 4.68 -0.07 22.62
N ILE A 23 5.25 0.53 21.58
CA ILE A 23 5.42 1.98 21.45
C ILE A 23 4.97 2.42 20.07
N ASN A 24 4.19 3.50 20.02
CA ASN A 24 3.88 4.21 18.79
C ASN A 24 5.11 5.03 18.34
N PRO A 25 5.72 4.73 17.18
CA PRO A 25 6.94 5.40 16.73
C PRO A 25 6.73 6.88 16.37
N PHE A 26 5.49 7.33 16.12
CA PHE A 26 5.22 8.68 15.67
C PHE A 26 5.15 9.70 16.81
N ASN A 27 4.66 9.28 17.98
CA ASN A 27 4.44 10.17 19.12
C ASN A 27 5.10 9.69 20.42
N GLY A 28 5.66 8.47 20.44
CA GLY A 28 6.31 7.89 21.61
C GLY A 28 5.35 7.34 22.67
N GLU A 29 4.05 7.27 22.39
CA GLU A 29 3.07 6.74 23.34
C GLU A 29 3.24 5.23 23.54
N THR A 30 3.06 4.78 24.77
CA THR A 30 2.95 3.36 25.09
C THR A 30 1.59 2.84 24.64
N LEU A 31 1.58 1.71 23.95
CA LEU A 31 0.39 1.05 23.45
C LEU A 31 0.01 -0.12 24.36
N ASN A 32 -1.29 -0.38 24.45
CA ASN A 32 -1.85 -1.55 25.11
C ASN A 32 -2.79 -2.30 24.16
N GLU A 33 -3.15 -3.52 24.55
CA GLU A 33 -4.03 -4.42 23.78
C GLU A 33 -5.35 -3.75 23.38
N HIS A 34 -5.98 -3.01 24.30
CA HIS A 34 -7.23 -2.30 24.01
C HIS A 34 -7.07 -1.28 22.89
N THR A 35 -5.97 -0.52 22.87
CA THR A 35 -5.69 0.44 21.78
C THR A 35 -5.56 -0.28 20.44
N LEU A 36 -4.85 -1.41 20.39
CA LEU A 36 -4.66 -2.18 19.17
C LEU A 36 -5.97 -2.76 18.64
N GLU A 37 -6.81 -3.31 19.51
CA GLU A 37 -8.13 -3.80 19.13
C GLU A 37 -9.00 -2.69 18.54
N VAL A 38 -8.99 -1.50 19.15
CA VAL A 38 -9.74 -0.35 18.64
C VAL A 38 -9.26 0.05 17.25
N TRP A 39 -7.95 0.01 16.99
CA TRP A 39 -7.42 0.27 15.66
C TRP A 39 -7.84 -0.77 14.63
N LEU A 40 -7.77 -2.07 14.96
CA LEU A 40 -8.24 -3.13 14.07
C LEU A 40 -9.72 -2.98 13.75
N LYS A 41 -10.54 -2.75 14.77
CA LYS A 41 -12.00 -2.61 14.61
C LYS A 41 -12.38 -1.35 13.82
N GLY A 42 -11.62 -0.27 13.98
CA GLY A 42 -11.85 1.01 13.30
C GLY A 42 -11.36 1.06 11.85
N ASN A 43 -10.31 0.31 11.49
CA ASN A 43 -9.66 0.44 10.18
C ASN A 43 -9.78 -0.82 9.29
N ILE A 44 -10.01 -2.00 9.89
CA ILE A 44 -10.10 -3.27 9.15
C ILE A 44 -11.56 -3.73 9.09
N SER A 45 -12.18 -4.01 10.23
CA SER A 45 -13.57 -4.47 10.32
C SER A 45 -14.08 -4.47 11.76
N PRO A 46 -15.35 -4.15 12.05
CA PRO A 46 -15.89 -4.17 13.41
C PRO A 46 -15.75 -5.52 14.17
N VAL A 47 -15.53 -6.61 13.44
CA VAL A 47 -15.35 -7.97 13.98
C VAL A 47 -13.89 -8.44 13.94
N ALA A 48 -12.94 -7.57 13.61
CA ALA A 48 -11.52 -7.91 13.64
C ALA A 48 -11.05 -8.17 15.09
N GLU A 49 -10.20 -9.18 15.24
CA GLU A 49 -9.62 -9.62 16.52
C GLU A 49 -8.11 -9.45 16.47
N LEU A 50 -7.49 -9.21 17.63
CA LEU A 50 -6.04 -9.13 17.78
C LEU A 50 -5.45 -10.53 17.92
N PHE A 51 -4.47 -10.85 17.10
CA PHE A 51 -3.71 -12.09 17.17
C PHE A 51 -2.25 -11.82 17.58
N ASN A 52 -1.57 -12.84 18.12
CA ASN A 52 -0.17 -12.68 18.52
C ASN A 52 0.74 -12.45 17.31
N GLU A 53 0.38 -13.06 16.19
CA GLU A 53 1.07 -12.95 14.89
C GLU A 53 1.05 -11.51 14.37
N ASP A 54 0.05 -10.69 14.75
CA ASP A 54 0.03 -9.26 14.41
C ASP A 54 1.17 -8.47 15.08
N LEU A 55 1.83 -9.08 16.09
CA LEU A 55 2.93 -8.49 16.87
C LEU A 55 4.29 -9.10 16.56
N ASP A 56 4.37 -9.96 15.54
CA ASP A 56 5.62 -10.57 15.10
C ASP A 56 6.62 -9.51 14.64
N GLU A 57 7.91 -9.79 14.88
CA GLU A 57 8.99 -8.92 14.41
C GLU A 57 9.00 -8.89 12.88
N ALA A 58 8.94 -7.68 12.33
CA ALA A 58 9.06 -7.47 10.91
C ALA A 58 10.51 -7.41 10.48
N ASP A 59 10.81 -7.96 9.31
CA ASP A 59 12.13 -7.81 8.70
C ASP A 59 12.32 -6.39 8.10
N ASN A 60 13.57 -6.04 7.79
CA ASN A 60 13.87 -4.73 7.23
C ASN A 60 13.17 -4.48 5.89
N ALA A 61 12.97 -5.50 5.07
CA ALA A 61 12.32 -5.36 3.77
C ALA A 61 10.82 -5.08 3.94
N GLU A 62 10.15 -5.73 4.89
CA GLU A 62 8.75 -5.47 5.27
C GLU A 62 8.57 -4.02 5.74
N VAL A 63 9.48 -3.53 6.59
CA VAL A 63 9.46 -2.14 7.06
C VAL A 63 9.60 -1.17 5.91
N ILE A 64 10.60 -1.36 5.04
CA ILE A 64 10.82 -0.47 3.90
C ILE A 64 9.64 -0.52 2.91
N ARG A 65 9.08 -1.72 2.62
CA ARG A 65 7.90 -1.84 1.77
C ARG A 65 6.71 -1.09 2.35
N LYS A 66 6.39 -1.27 3.64
CA LYS A 66 5.26 -0.56 4.27
C LYS A 66 5.45 0.97 4.24
N LEU A 67 6.67 1.45 4.48
CA LEU A 67 7.00 2.87 4.41
C LEU A 67 6.83 3.42 2.98
N LEU A 68 7.33 2.70 1.98
CA LEU A 68 7.17 3.09 0.57
C LEU A 68 5.71 3.08 0.13
N ASP A 69 4.93 2.09 0.54
CA ASP A 69 3.50 1.99 0.20
C ASP A 69 2.68 3.12 0.84
N THR A 70 2.97 3.44 2.11
CA THR A 70 2.38 4.59 2.80
C THR A 70 2.76 5.89 2.09
N LEU A 71 4.04 6.06 1.75
CA LEU A 71 4.54 7.24 1.04
C LEU A 71 3.89 7.40 -0.35
N LYS A 72 3.82 6.32 -1.13
CA LYS A 72 3.15 6.28 -2.45
C LYS A 72 1.71 6.77 -2.32
N SER A 73 0.95 6.19 -1.39
CA SER A 73 -0.46 6.52 -1.18
C SER A 73 -0.64 8.00 -0.81
N SER A 74 0.13 8.52 0.14
CA SER A 74 0.07 9.94 0.51
C SER A 74 0.46 10.88 -0.64
N LEU A 75 1.49 10.53 -1.42
CA LEU A 75 1.88 11.32 -2.59
C LEU A 75 0.81 11.31 -3.69
N MET A 76 0.11 10.18 -3.87
CA MET A 76 -1.03 10.10 -4.79
C MET A 76 -2.18 11.00 -4.33
N GLU A 77 -2.52 10.97 -3.04
CA GLU A 77 -3.56 11.84 -2.45
C GLU A 77 -3.23 13.32 -2.59
N GLU A 78 -1.96 13.70 -2.41
CA GLU A 78 -1.46 15.06 -2.58
C GLU A 78 -1.22 15.47 -4.05
N ARG A 79 -1.52 14.59 -5.01
CA ARG A 79 -1.28 14.79 -6.45
C ARG A 79 0.18 15.00 -6.85
N GLN A 80 1.12 14.55 -6.02
CA GLN A 80 2.56 14.57 -6.30
C GLN A 80 2.97 13.34 -7.13
N MET A 81 2.40 13.21 -8.33
CA MET A 81 2.43 11.98 -9.13
C MET A 81 3.83 11.51 -9.54
N GLU A 82 4.75 12.42 -9.84
CA GLU A 82 6.14 12.04 -10.17
C GLU A 82 6.88 11.39 -9.00
N LEU A 83 6.62 11.85 -7.77
CA LEU A 83 7.21 11.27 -6.57
C LEU A 83 6.51 9.95 -6.21
N ALA A 84 5.18 9.89 -6.37
CA ALA A 84 4.43 8.64 -6.22
C ALA A 84 4.95 7.56 -7.18
N LEU A 85 5.25 7.94 -8.43
CA LEU A 85 5.82 7.03 -9.42
C LEU A 85 7.15 6.45 -8.94
N ARG A 86 8.06 7.28 -8.41
CA ARG A 86 9.35 6.80 -7.87
C ARG A 86 9.18 5.84 -6.69
N ALA A 87 8.20 6.10 -5.82
CA ALA A 87 7.88 5.20 -4.71
C ALA A 87 7.36 3.85 -5.23
N SER A 88 6.47 3.88 -6.23
CA SER A 88 5.93 2.69 -6.90
C SER A 88 7.02 1.87 -7.61
N GLU A 89 7.92 2.54 -8.34
CA GLU A 89 9.07 1.88 -9.01
C GLU A 89 10.03 1.24 -8.01
N ALA A 90 10.22 1.85 -6.84
CA ALA A 90 11.00 1.28 -5.76
C ALA A 90 10.32 0.05 -5.14
N LEU A 91 8.99 0.07 -4.97
CA LEU A 91 8.20 -1.09 -4.51
C LEU A 91 8.33 -2.27 -5.50
N LEU A 92 8.25 -2.01 -6.80
CA LEU A 92 8.43 -3.03 -7.83
C LEU A 92 9.84 -3.64 -7.87
N GLN A 93 10.86 -3.02 -7.27
CA GLN A 93 12.16 -3.67 -7.11
C GLN A 93 12.10 -4.87 -6.15
N PHE A 94 11.15 -4.87 -5.20
CA PHE A 94 10.97 -5.99 -4.26
C PHE A 94 10.16 -7.13 -4.89
N ASN A 95 9.14 -6.80 -5.68
CA ASN A 95 8.32 -7.76 -6.40
C ASN A 95 7.95 -7.21 -7.80
N PRO A 96 8.76 -7.49 -8.84
CA PRO A 96 8.56 -6.92 -10.16
C PRO A 96 7.28 -7.34 -10.88
N GLU A 97 6.66 -8.45 -10.45
CA GLU A 97 5.46 -9.03 -11.07
C GLU A 97 4.20 -8.82 -10.22
N ASP A 98 4.26 -7.98 -9.18
CA ASP A 98 3.10 -7.69 -8.35
C ASP A 98 2.01 -6.96 -9.17
N PRO A 99 0.87 -7.60 -9.47
CA PRO A 99 -0.16 -6.98 -10.29
C PRO A 99 -0.78 -5.77 -9.59
N TYR A 100 -0.83 -5.74 -8.26
CA TYR A 100 -1.42 -4.63 -7.49
C TYR A 100 -0.56 -3.37 -7.57
N GLU A 101 0.77 -3.53 -7.45
CA GLU A 101 1.68 -2.41 -7.58
C GLU A 101 1.81 -1.94 -9.05
N ILE A 102 1.80 -2.87 -10.01
CA ILE A 102 1.76 -2.53 -11.45
C ILE A 102 0.49 -1.73 -11.77
N ARG A 103 -0.67 -2.12 -11.24
CA ARG A 103 -1.93 -1.37 -11.36
C ARG A 103 -1.76 0.06 -10.85
N ASP A 104 -1.21 0.23 -9.65
CA ASP A 104 -1.03 1.56 -9.04
C ASP A 104 -0.12 2.43 -9.89
N ARG A 105 0.98 1.86 -10.42
CA ARG A 105 1.85 2.54 -11.39
C ARG A 105 1.09 2.95 -12.65
N GLY A 106 0.23 2.07 -13.18
CA GLY A 106 -0.64 2.38 -14.31
C GLY A 106 -1.60 3.55 -14.04
N LEU A 107 -2.19 3.61 -12.84
CA LEU A 107 -3.03 4.73 -12.42
C LEU A 107 -2.23 6.04 -12.29
N ILE A 108 -0.99 5.97 -11.76
CA ILE A 108 -0.09 7.13 -11.68
C ILE A 108 0.27 7.62 -13.09
N TYR A 109 0.63 6.73 -14.01
CA TYR A 109 0.90 7.08 -15.41
C TYR A 109 -0.31 7.73 -16.09
N ALA A 110 -1.53 7.24 -15.83
CA ALA A 110 -2.74 7.84 -16.38
C ALA A 110 -2.92 9.29 -15.92
N GLN A 111 -2.61 9.59 -14.64
CA GLN A 111 -2.66 10.96 -14.09
C GLN A 111 -1.54 11.85 -14.62
N LEU A 112 -0.40 11.28 -14.99
CA LEU A 112 0.70 11.96 -15.68
C LEU A 112 0.49 12.06 -17.20
N GLU A 113 -0.68 11.70 -17.72
CA GLU A 113 -1.01 11.72 -19.15
C GLU A 113 -0.10 10.82 -20.01
N CYS A 114 0.53 9.81 -19.39
CA CYS A 114 1.39 8.82 -20.04
C CYS A 114 0.57 7.60 -20.50
N GLU A 115 -0.38 7.84 -21.42
CA GLU A 115 -1.49 6.93 -21.72
C GLU A 115 -1.06 5.54 -22.21
N HIS A 116 -0.07 5.45 -23.10
CA HIS A 116 0.38 4.16 -23.64
C HIS A 116 0.93 3.23 -22.55
N VAL A 117 1.74 3.77 -21.62
CA VAL A 117 2.33 2.99 -20.54
C VAL A 117 1.27 2.67 -19.47
N ALA A 118 0.39 3.62 -19.18
CA ALA A 118 -0.76 3.40 -18.29
C ALA A 118 -1.63 2.23 -18.78
N LEU A 119 -1.99 2.20 -20.07
CA LEU A 119 -2.78 1.12 -20.66
C LEU A 119 -2.08 -0.23 -20.55
N THR A 120 -0.75 -0.26 -20.69
CA THR A 120 0.04 -1.50 -20.58
C THR A 120 -0.06 -2.06 -19.17
N ASP A 121 0.20 -1.23 -18.16
CA ASP A 121 0.18 -1.63 -16.74
C ASP A 121 -1.24 -2.02 -16.27
N LEU A 122 -2.25 -1.23 -16.63
CA LEU A 122 -3.64 -1.51 -16.23
C LEU A 122 -4.17 -2.78 -16.90
N SER A 123 -3.81 -3.05 -18.16
CA SER A 123 -4.19 -4.29 -18.85
C SER A 123 -3.54 -5.50 -18.21
N TYR A 124 -2.27 -5.40 -17.81
CA TYR A 124 -1.58 -6.46 -17.08
C TYR A 124 -2.34 -6.84 -15.79
N PHE A 125 -2.74 -5.87 -14.98
CA PHE A 125 -3.53 -6.13 -13.77
C PHE A 125 -4.81 -6.90 -14.07
N VAL A 126 -5.57 -6.47 -15.09
CA VAL A 126 -6.84 -7.09 -15.48
C VAL A 126 -6.64 -8.52 -16.01
N GLU A 127 -5.52 -8.79 -16.68
CA GLU A 127 -5.16 -10.13 -17.15
C GLU A 127 -4.75 -11.06 -16.01
N GLN A 128 -3.97 -10.57 -15.04
CA GLN A 128 -3.50 -11.36 -13.90
C GLN A 128 -4.57 -11.55 -12.81
N CYS A 129 -5.46 -10.57 -12.64
CA CYS A 129 -6.50 -10.54 -11.60
C CYS A 129 -7.91 -10.41 -12.19
N PRO A 130 -8.37 -11.32 -13.07
CA PRO A 130 -9.61 -11.15 -13.82
C PRO A 130 -10.87 -11.14 -12.93
N GLU A 131 -10.84 -11.86 -11.81
CA GLU A 131 -11.96 -11.99 -10.86
C GLU A 131 -11.88 -11.01 -9.68
N ASP A 132 -10.86 -10.13 -9.66
CA ASP A 132 -10.74 -9.14 -8.59
C ASP A 132 -11.92 -8.14 -8.65
N PRO A 133 -12.58 -7.83 -7.52
CA PRO A 133 -13.74 -6.93 -7.50
C PRO A 133 -13.51 -5.56 -8.16
N ILE A 134 -12.28 -5.06 -8.18
CA ILE A 134 -11.97 -3.76 -8.80
C ILE A 134 -11.64 -3.86 -10.30
N SER A 135 -11.49 -5.07 -10.86
CA SER A 135 -11.07 -5.24 -12.26
C SER A 135 -12.05 -4.63 -13.26
N GLU A 136 -13.36 -4.66 -13.01
CA GLU A 136 -14.34 -3.97 -13.87
C GLU A 136 -14.17 -2.45 -13.87
N MET A 137 -13.84 -1.86 -12.71
CA MET A 137 -13.52 -0.43 -12.63
C MET A 137 -12.25 -0.11 -13.44
N ILE A 138 -11.23 -0.96 -13.36
CA ILE A 138 -9.99 -0.79 -14.14
C ILE A 138 -10.24 -0.95 -15.64
N ARG A 139 -11.08 -1.90 -16.08
CA ARG A 139 -11.51 -2.02 -17.49
C ARG A 139 -12.18 -0.75 -18.00
N ALA A 140 -13.04 -0.13 -17.18
CA ALA A 140 -13.66 1.15 -17.54
C ALA A 140 -12.62 2.28 -17.71
N GLN A 141 -11.59 2.33 -16.84
CA GLN A 141 -10.48 3.29 -16.97
C GLN A 141 -9.69 3.06 -18.28
N ILE A 142 -9.37 1.80 -18.60
CA ILE A 142 -8.69 1.43 -19.86
C ILE A 142 -9.48 1.93 -21.07
N ASN A 143 -10.79 1.71 -21.10
CA ASN A 143 -11.65 2.18 -22.19
C ASN A 143 -11.65 3.71 -22.29
N ASN A 144 -11.75 4.43 -21.18
CA ASN A 144 -11.73 5.90 -21.16
C ASN A 144 -10.42 6.47 -21.71
N ILE A 145 -9.28 5.88 -21.33
CA ILE A 145 -7.96 6.29 -21.81
C ILE A 145 -7.82 5.98 -23.31
N SER A 146 -8.22 4.78 -23.74
CA SER A 146 -8.12 4.33 -25.14
C SER A 146 -8.96 5.17 -26.11
N HIS A 147 -10.03 5.80 -25.63
CA HIS A 147 -10.95 6.61 -26.43
C HIS A 147 -10.69 8.12 -26.34
N LYS A 148 -9.64 8.58 -25.65
CA LYS A 148 -9.22 9.98 -25.74
C LYS A 148 -8.78 10.27 -27.17
N GLN A 149 -9.40 11.28 -27.79
CA GLN A 149 -9.01 11.73 -29.13
C GLN A 149 -7.61 12.32 -29.08
N ILE A 150 -6.71 11.77 -29.89
CA ILE A 150 -5.42 12.40 -30.19
C ILE A 150 -5.72 13.68 -30.98
N VAL A 151 -5.71 14.83 -30.30
CA VAL A 151 -5.74 16.14 -30.97
C VAL A 151 -4.31 16.44 -31.41
N LEU A 152 -4.05 16.29 -32.71
CA LEU A 152 -2.82 16.77 -33.33
C LEU A 152 -2.92 18.30 -33.45
N HIS A 153 -2.03 19.01 -32.76
CA HIS A 153 -1.86 20.47 -32.86
C HIS A 153 -0.89 20.85 -33.98
#